data_AF-W6ZHL4-F1
#
_entry.id   AF-W6ZHL4-F1
#
_cell.length_a   1.000
_cell.length_b   1.000
_cell.length_c   1.000
_cell.angle_alpha   90.00
_cell.angle_beta   90.00
_cell.angle_gamma   90.00
#
_symmetry.space_group_name_H-M   'P 1'
#
loop_
_entity.id
_entity.type
_entity.pdbx_description
1 polymer ?
#
loop_
_entity_poly.entity_id
_entity_poly.type
_entity_poly.pdbx_seq_one_letter_code
_entity_poly.pdbx_strand_id
1 'polypeptide(L)'
;MFDTQCEHNLVSTKFLEEIGFKWQPSTVDTQITQMDNANIECLGEVHGRWYPVGAPKRPWYLAVVPKRLQKGLNFRPRYESSTFKIVDLDTFDLIIGRDTINELGLLQINRNFFGGFRPSPIRVDSDDTTTKKQQEADERRKKDLEAMRKRDEEKALETKAN
;
A
#
# COMPACT_ATOMS: atom_id res chain seq x y z
N MET A 1 -3.35 -14.04 7.45
CA MET A 1 -2.77 -12.81 6.85
C MET A 1 -2.32 -11.86 7.97
N PHE A 2 -1.31 -11.02 7.75
CA PHE A 2 -0.94 -9.94 8.65
C PHE A 2 -1.40 -8.62 8.04
N ASP A 3 -2.19 -7.83 8.77
CA ASP A 3 -2.74 -6.58 8.28
C ASP A 3 -2.49 -5.46 9.30
N THR A 4 -1.69 -4.46 8.89
CA THR A 4 -1.35 -3.31 9.74
C THR A 4 -2.45 -2.24 9.80
N GLN A 5 -3.42 -2.30 8.89
CA GLN A 5 -4.54 -1.35 8.84
C GLN A 5 -5.76 -1.88 9.57
N CYS A 6 -5.86 -3.20 9.77
CA CYS A 6 -6.84 -3.80 10.66
C CYS A 6 -6.40 -3.65 12.12
N GLU A 7 -7.24 -3.11 13.01
CA GLU A 7 -6.90 -2.94 14.43
C GLU A 7 -6.82 -4.28 15.17
N HIS A 8 -7.87 -5.08 15.04
CA HIS A 8 -8.07 -6.32 15.78
C HIS A 8 -7.62 -7.55 14.99
N ASN A 9 -7.37 -8.66 15.69
CA ASN A 9 -7.29 -9.95 15.01
C ASN A 9 -8.69 -10.41 14.64
N LEU A 10 -8.84 -10.88 13.41
CA LEU A 10 -10.12 -11.37 12.89
C LEU A 10 -10.02 -12.85 12.54
N VAL A 11 -11.13 -13.55 12.69
CA VAL A 11 -11.31 -14.93 12.20
C VAL A 11 -12.68 -15.03 11.53
N SER A 12 -12.75 -15.72 10.40
CA SER A 12 -14.03 -15.90 9.71
C SER A 12 -14.85 -17.02 10.32
N THR A 13 -16.17 -16.85 10.28
CA THR A 13 -17.16 -17.91 10.57
C THR A 13 -16.88 -19.17 9.75
N LYS A 14 -16.67 -19.00 8.43
CA LYS A 14 -16.35 -20.08 7.49
C LYS A 14 -15.15 -20.90 7.95
N PHE A 15 -14.04 -20.26 8.33
CA PHE A 15 -12.86 -20.98 8.80
C PHE A 15 -13.14 -21.76 10.09
N LEU A 16 -13.88 -21.17 11.04
CA LEU A 16 -14.26 -21.86 12.28
C LEU A 16 -15.14 -23.09 12.01
N GLU A 17 -16.06 -23.00 11.05
CA GLU A 17 -16.88 -24.12 10.60
C GLU A 17 -16.05 -25.25 9.97
N GLU A 18 -15.11 -24.89 9.09
CA GLU A 18 -14.23 -25.86 8.41
C GLU A 18 -13.37 -26.66 9.41
N ILE A 19 -12.90 -26.03 10.48
CA ILE A 19 -12.15 -26.72 11.54
C ILE A 19 -13.06 -27.36 12.61
N GLY A 20 -14.38 -27.25 12.47
CA GLY A 20 -15.36 -27.79 13.42
C GLY A 20 -15.35 -27.11 14.80
N PHE A 21 -14.88 -25.86 14.89
CA PHE A 21 -14.79 -25.12 16.14
C PHE A 21 -16.14 -24.46 16.48
N LYS A 22 -16.66 -24.77 17.67
CA LYS A 22 -17.89 -24.17 18.18
C LYS A 22 -17.57 -22.92 19.00
N TRP A 23 -18.24 -21.82 18.69
CA TRP A 23 -18.12 -20.55 19.39
C TRP A 23 -19.50 -20.05 19.82
N GLN A 24 -19.53 -19.02 20.67
CA GLN A 24 -20.77 -18.41 21.16
C GLN A 24 -20.80 -16.93 20.81
N PRO A 25 -21.98 -16.38 20.45
CA PRO A 25 -22.10 -14.96 20.20
C PRO A 25 -21.73 -14.13 21.42
N SER A 26 -21.04 -13.01 21.19
CA SER A 26 -20.76 -12.03 22.24
C SER A 26 -21.85 -10.97 22.25
N THR A 27 -22.19 -10.45 23.42
CA THR A 27 -23.08 -9.28 23.57
C THR A 27 -22.32 -7.96 23.42
N VAL A 28 -20.99 -8.00 23.30
CA VAL A 28 -20.15 -6.81 23.19
C VAL A 28 -20.07 -6.41 21.72
N ASP A 29 -20.72 -5.29 21.40
CA ASP A 29 -20.62 -4.68 20.09
C ASP A 29 -19.22 -4.07 19.91
N THR A 30 -18.41 -4.71 19.06
CA THR A 30 -17.10 -4.20 18.68
C THR A 30 -17.21 -3.66 17.26
N GLN A 31 -17.01 -2.35 17.11
CA GLN A 31 -17.00 -1.74 15.78
C GLN A 31 -15.71 -2.12 15.04
N ILE A 32 -15.87 -2.80 13.91
CA ILE A 32 -14.77 -3.17 13.02
C ILE A 32 -15.04 -2.47 11.69
N THR A 33 -14.21 -1.51 11.30
CA THR A 33 -14.44 -0.70 10.08
C THR A 33 -13.56 -1.18 8.92
N GLN A 34 -14.15 -1.36 7.75
CA GLN A 34 -13.47 -1.66 6.49
C GLN A 34 -12.90 -0.40 5.83
N MET A 35 -12.10 -0.60 4.77
CA MET A 35 -11.47 0.50 4.03
C MET A 35 -12.48 1.46 3.36
N ASP A 36 -13.68 0.97 3.03
CA ASP A 36 -14.77 1.75 2.44
C ASP A 36 -15.68 2.40 3.50
N ASN A 37 -15.27 2.39 4.77
CA ASN A 37 -16.04 2.80 5.94
C ASN A 37 -17.28 1.93 6.23
N ALA A 38 -17.43 0.76 5.60
CA ALA A 38 -18.44 -0.20 6.00
C ALA A 38 -18.09 -0.78 7.38
N ASN A 39 -19.10 -0.93 8.24
CA ASN A 39 -18.93 -1.60 9.52
C ASN A 39 -19.19 -3.10 9.35
N ILE A 40 -18.27 -3.90 9.86
CA ILE A 40 -18.41 -5.34 10.01
C ILE A 40 -18.91 -5.61 11.42
N GLU A 41 -19.98 -6.40 11.50
CA GLU A 41 -20.50 -6.88 12.77
C GLU A 41 -19.53 -7.89 13.40
N CYS A 42 -19.16 -7.64 14.66
CA CYS A 42 -18.43 -8.58 15.47
C CYS A 42 -19.41 -9.58 16.10
N LEU A 43 -19.41 -10.82 15.63
CA LEU A 43 -20.35 -11.83 16.10
C LEU A 43 -19.95 -12.44 17.45
N GLY A 44 -18.66 -12.46 17.76
CA GLY A 44 -18.16 -13.12 18.97
C GLY A 44 -16.66 -12.99 19.14
N GLU A 45 -16.12 -13.65 20.15
CA GLU A 45 -14.69 -13.69 20.42
C GLU A 45 -14.22 -15.12 20.71
N VAL A 46 -13.03 -15.45 20.22
CA VAL A 46 -12.36 -16.71 20.53
C VAL A 46 -10.90 -16.49 20.89
N HIS A 47 -10.40 -17.30 21.81
CA HIS A 47 -8.97 -17.37 22.10
C HIS A 47 -8.34 -18.47 21.25
N GLY A 48 -7.36 -18.09 20.43
CA GLY A 48 -6.66 -18.98 19.52
C GLY A 48 -5.16 -18.98 19.74
N ARG A 49 -4.51 -20.08 19.35
CA ARG A 49 -3.05 -20.15 19.19
C ARG A 49 -2.71 -20.18 17.72
N TRP A 50 -1.77 -19.35 17.30
CA TRP A 50 -1.37 -19.25 15.92
C TRP A 50 0.15 -19.27 15.80
N TYR A 51 0.63 -19.67 14.62
CA TYR A 51 2.03 -19.59 14.27
C TYR A 51 2.14 -19.28 12.77
N PRO A 52 3.12 -18.46 12.35
CA PRO A 52 3.30 -18.16 10.95
C PRO A 52 3.91 -19.37 10.23
N VAL A 53 3.14 -20.00 9.34
CA VAL A 53 3.61 -21.05 8.45
C VAL A 53 4.44 -20.42 7.32
N GLY A 54 5.63 -20.95 7.04
CA GLY A 54 6.47 -20.48 5.92
C GLY A 54 7.21 -19.16 6.14
N ALA A 55 7.02 -18.50 7.29
CA ALA A 55 7.85 -17.33 7.63
C ALA A 55 9.31 -17.73 7.85
N PRO A 56 10.29 -16.94 7.37
CA PRO A 56 11.70 -17.18 7.62
C PRO A 56 11.95 -17.19 9.13
N LYS A 57 12.18 -18.37 9.68
CA LYS A 57 12.47 -18.55 11.11
C LYS A 57 13.81 -17.89 11.40
N ARG A 58 13.88 -17.10 12.47
CA ARG A 58 15.14 -16.53 12.94
C ARG A 58 16.14 -17.68 13.19
N PRO A 59 17.25 -17.77 12.45
CA PRO A 59 18.29 -18.72 12.78
C PRO A 59 18.85 -18.35 14.16
N TRP A 60 19.06 -19.36 15.01
CA TRP A 60 19.49 -19.16 16.40
C TRP A 60 20.80 -18.35 16.52
N TYR A 61 21.67 -18.42 15.51
CA TYR A 61 22.94 -17.67 15.48
C TYR A 61 22.76 -16.17 15.17
N LEU A 62 21.63 -15.74 14.62
CA LEU A 62 21.28 -14.31 14.49
C LEU A 62 20.61 -13.75 15.76
N ALA A 63 20.57 -14.51 16.86
CA ALA A 63 20.11 -14.07 18.17
C ALA A 63 20.84 -12.81 18.68
N VAL A 64 22.13 -12.68 18.33
CA VAL A 64 23.06 -11.67 18.84
C VAL A 64 23.08 -10.40 17.97
N VAL A 65 22.60 -10.47 16.73
CA VAL A 65 22.57 -9.30 15.83
C VAL A 65 21.54 -8.28 16.34
N PRO A 66 21.91 -7.00 16.53
CA PRO A 66 20.98 -5.96 16.94
C PRO A 66 19.75 -5.92 16.02
N LYS A 67 18.55 -5.91 16.60
CA LYS A 67 17.27 -5.91 15.87
C LYS A 67 17.30 -4.94 14.68
N ARG A 68 17.78 -3.71 14.91
CA ARG A 68 17.87 -2.59 13.96
C ARG A 68 18.63 -2.89 12.64
N LEU A 69 19.48 -3.91 12.63
CA LEU A 69 20.28 -4.30 11.45
C LEU A 69 19.66 -5.47 10.68
N GLN A 70 18.55 -6.03 11.16
CA GLN A 70 17.90 -7.19 10.55
C GLN A 70 16.85 -6.72 9.54
N LYS A 71 16.98 -7.17 8.30
CA LYS A 71 15.94 -7.01 7.27
C LYS A 71 14.96 -8.18 7.39
N GLY A 72 13.70 -7.91 7.72
CA GLY A 72 12.62 -8.92 7.73
C GLY A 72 11.69 -8.85 8.94
N LEU A 73 10.59 -9.61 8.87
CA LEU A 73 9.63 -9.77 9.96
C LEU A 73 10.26 -10.53 11.13
N ASN A 74 10.09 -10.03 12.35
CA ASN A 74 10.68 -10.57 13.57
C ASN A 74 9.80 -11.67 14.19
N PHE A 75 9.66 -12.79 13.48
CA PHE A 75 8.91 -13.93 13.98
C PHE A 75 9.74 -14.78 14.94
N ARG A 76 9.18 -15.04 16.13
CA ARG A 76 9.72 -16.03 17.05
C ARG A 76 9.28 -17.43 16.57
N PRO A 77 10.13 -18.47 16.66
CA PRO A 77 9.75 -19.82 16.28
C PRO A 77 8.89 -20.50 17.36
N ARG A 78 7.77 -19.88 17.73
CA ARG A 78 6.82 -20.37 18.74
C ARG A 78 5.38 -20.05 18.33
N TYR A 79 4.43 -20.70 18.99
CA TYR A 79 3.04 -20.31 18.93
C TYR A 79 2.82 -19.05 19.77
N GLU A 80 1.99 -18.14 19.26
CA GLU A 80 1.50 -16.99 20.00
C GLU A 80 0.00 -17.20 20.31
N SER A 81 -0.42 -16.75 21.49
CA SER A 81 -1.82 -16.77 21.89
C SER A 81 -2.42 -15.40 21.65
N SER A 82 -3.61 -15.35 21.07
CA SER A 82 -4.31 -14.09 20.82
C SER A 82 -5.83 -14.27 20.89
N THR A 83 -6.53 -13.18 21.19
CA THR A 83 -7.99 -13.11 21.04
C THR A 83 -8.31 -12.70 19.62
N PHE A 84 -9.32 -13.33 19.02
CA PHE A 84 -9.81 -13.09 17.68
C PHE A 84 -11.28 -12.68 17.76
N LYS A 85 -11.62 -11.60 17.06
CA LYS A 85 -13.00 -11.20 16.79
C LYS A 85 -13.54 -12.06 15.65
N ILE A 86 -14.73 -12.60 15.82
CA ILE A 86 -15.38 -13.45 14.83
C ILE A 86 -16.21 -12.56 13.93
N VAL A 87 -16.03 -12.72 12.62
CA VAL A 87 -16.75 -11.94 11.61
C VAL A 87 -17.26 -12.84 10.50
N ASP A 88 -18.38 -12.45 9.89
CA ASP A 88 -18.95 -13.17 8.76
C ASP A 88 -18.44 -12.58 7.44
N LEU A 89 -17.20 -12.94 7.08
CA LEU A 89 -16.56 -12.57 5.82
C LEU A 89 -15.86 -13.79 5.25
N ASP A 90 -16.03 -14.04 3.96
CA ASP A 90 -15.47 -15.18 3.24
C ASP A 90 -14.14 -14.87 2.52
N THR A 91 -13.63 -13.64 2.68
CA THR A 91 -12.44 -13.13 1.99
C THR A 91 -11.13 -13.56 2.63
N PHE A 92 -11.17 -14.07 3.86
CA PHE A 92 -10.00 -14.55 4.60
C PHE A 92 -10.38 -15.60 5.64
N ASP A 93 -9.41 -16.41 6.05
CA ASP A 93 -9.58 -17.32 7.17
C ASP A 93 -9.25 -16.64 8.51
N LEU A 94 -8.10 -15.95 8.54
CA LEU A 94 -7.55 -15.36 9.74
C LEU A 94 -6.70 -14.13 9.42
N ILE A 95 -6.93 -13.04 10.17
CA ILE A 95 -6.13 -11.81 10.13
C ILE A 95 -5.48 -11.60 11.50
N ILE A 96 -4.17 -11.35 11.50
CA ILE A 96 -3.45 -10.79 12.64
C ILE A 96 -3.42 -9.28 12.45
N GLY A 97 -4.06 -8.57 13.38
CA GLY A 97 -4.22 -7.11 13.34
C GLY A 97 -3.04 -6.36 13.94
N ARG A 98 -3.10 -5.04 13.77
CA ARG A 98 -2.12 -4.05 14.18
C ARG A 98 -1.76 -4.14 15.65
N ASP A 99 -2.72 -4.35 16.54
CA ASP A 99 -2.45 -4.38 17.98
C ASP A 99 -1.51 -5.52 18.34
N THR A 100 -1.82 -6.72 17.87
CA THR A 100 -0.97 -7.91 18.06
C THR A 100 0.36 -7.80 17.31
N ILE A 101 0.37 -7.21 16.10
CA ILE A 101 1.62 -6.93 15.37
C ILE A 101 2.55 -6.02 16.19
N ASN A 102 2.01 -4.97 16.80
CA ASN A 102 2.75 -4.01 17.61
C ASN A 102 3.22 -4.62 18.93
N GLU A 103 2.33 -5.31 19.64
CA GLU A 103 2.62 -5.99 20.92
C GLU A 103 3.78 -6.98 20.77
N LEU A 104 3.73 -7.80 19.71
CA LEU A 104 4.76 -8.80 19.44
C LEU A 104 6.00 -8.21 18.76
N GLY A 105 5.93 -6.96 18.29
CA GLY A 105 6.99 -6.28 17.55
C GLY A 105 7.38 -7.06 16.29
N LEU A 106 6.39 -7.54 15.54
CA LEU A 106 6.59 -8.37 14.34
C LEU A 106 7.17 -7.55 13.19
N LEU A 107 6.68 -6.32 13.02
CA LEU A 107 7.23 -5.37 12.07
C LEU A 107 8.25 -4.48 12.77
N GLN A 108 9.50 -4.54 12.32
CA GLN A 108 10.45 -3.49 12.63
C GLN A 108 10.11 -2.26 11.80
N ILE A 109 9.33 -1.35 12.39
CA ILE A 109 9.18 -0.02 11.82
C ILE A 109 10.53 0.66 12.00
N ASN A 110 11.28 0.85 10.91
CA ASN A 110 12.45 1.72 10.88
C ASN A 110 12.01 3.15 11.23
N ARG A 111 11.86 3.47 12.52
CA ARG A 111 11.50 4.81 13.01
C ARG A 111 12.68 5.79 13.02
N ASN A 112 13.77 5.47 12.31
CA ASN A 112 14.86 6.41 12.08
C ASN A 112 14.82 6.94 10.64
N PHE A 113 13.68 7.48 10.21
CA PHE A 113 13.71 8.39 9.06
C PHE A 113 14.08 9.78 9.57
N PHE A 114 15.36 10.13 9.45
CA PHE A 114 15.79 11.52 9.47
C PHE A 114 15.55 12.07 8.06
N GLY A 115 14.37 12.63 7.82
CA GLY A 115 14.04 13.33 6.59
C GLY A 115 14.21 14.83 6.78
N GLY A 116 15.27 15.41 6.23
CA GLY A 116 15.38 16.86 6.10
C GLY A 116 14.48 17.33 4.96
N PHE A 117 13.26 17.72 5.26
CA PHE A 117 12.35 18.29 4.26
C PHE A 117 12.72 19.75 4.03
N ARG A 118 12.99 20.12 2.77
CA ARG A 118 13.06 21.53 2.39
C ARG A 118 11.70 21.94 1.84
N PRO A 119 11.13 23.08 2.27
CA PRO A 119 9.99 23.63 1.57
C PRO A 119 10.44 23.91 0.12
N SER A 120 9.87 23.17 -0.83
CA SER A 120 9.93 23.60 -2.22
C SER A 120 8.95 24.76 -2.35
N PRO A 121 9.36 25.92 -2.88
CA PRO A 121 8.38 26.95 -3.22
C PRO A 121 7.33 26.30 -4.13
N ILE A 122 6.07 26.57 -3.84
CA ILE A 122 4.97 26.25 -4.75
C ILE A 122 5.37 26.89 -6.07
N ARG A 123 5.63 26.06 -7.10
CA ARG A 123 5.75 26.57 -8.46
C ARG A 123 4.36 27.05 -8.84
N VAL A 124 4.08 28.31 -8.51
CA VAL A 124 3.16 29.11 -9.30
C VAL A 124 3.98 29.39 -10.55
N ASP A 125 3.80 28.58 -11.58
CA ASP A 125 4.30 28.94 -12.90
C ASP A 125 3.73 30.34 -13.16
N SER A 126 4.58 31.36 -13.15
CA SER A 126 4.11 32.72 -13.41
C SER A 126 3.52 32.74 -14.83
N ASP A 127 2.43 33.47 -15.03
CA ASP A 127 1.74 33.60 -16.33
C ASP A 127 2.71 33.94 -17.48
N ASP A 128 3.85 34.58 -17.18
CA ASP A 128 4.94 34.86 -18.10
C ASP A 128 5.60 33.62 -18.71
N THR A 129 5.70 32.51 -17.97
CA THR A 129 6.37 31.29 -18.43
C THR A 129 5.51 30.43 -19.33
N THR A 130 4.20 30.39 -19.08
CA THR A 130 3.20 29.80 -19.98
C THR A 130 3.10 30.60 -21.27
N THR A 131 3.06 31.93 -21.17
CA THR A 131 2.98 32.82 -22.36
C THR A 131 4.21 32.70 -23.26
N LYS A 132 5.43 32.65 -22.69
CA LYS A 132 6.66 32.43 -23.47
C LYS A 132 6.71 31.06 -24.14
N LYS A 133 6.30 29.99 -23.46
CA LYS A 133 6.23 28.65 -24.05
C LYS A 133 5.23 28.59 -25.21
N GLN A 134 4.13 29.34 -25.12
CA GLN A 134 3.12 29.41 -26.17
C GLN A 134 3.64 30.20 -27.39
N GLN A 135 4.30 31.34 -27.16
CA GLN A 135 4.91 32.15 -28.22
C GLN A 135 6.01 31.37 -28.98
N GLU A 136 6.87 30.65 -28.26
CA GLU A 136 7.90 29.80 -28.90
C GLU A 136 7.29 28.66 -29.73
N ALA A 137 6.18 28.08 -29.27
CA ALA A 137 5.47 27.03 -30.01
C ALA A 137 4.78 27.57 -31.27
N ASP A 138 4.23 28.79 -31.21
CA ASP A 138 3.57 29.44 -32.35
C ASP A 138 4.59 29.93 -33.39
N GLU A 139 5.76 30.44 -32.97
CA GLU A 139 6.86 30.77 -33.88
C GLU A 139 7.40 29.55 -34.63
N ARG A 140 7.52 28.40 -33.95
CA ARG A 140 7.91 27.14 -34.60
C ARG A 140 6.89 26.72 -35.66
N ARG A 141 5.60 26.75 -35.31
CA ARG A 141 4.52 26.44 -36.27
C ARG A 141 4.55 27.35 -37.50
N LYS A 142 4.84 28.65 -37.31
CA LYS A 142 4.94 29.60 -38.43
C LYS A 142 6.14 29.30 -39.35
N LYS A 143 7.31 29.00 -38.78
CA LYS A 143 8.51 28.63 -39.56
C LYS A 143 8.31 27.33 -40.34
N ASP A 144 7.65 26.34 -39.75
CA ASP A 144 7.38 25.06 -40.43
C ASP A 144 6.42 25.24 -41.60
N LEU A 145 5.39 26.10 -41.46
CA LEU A 145 4.47 26.46 -42.54
C LEU A 145 5.17 27.19 -43.70
N GLU A 146 6.03 28.17 -43.40
CA GLU A 146 6.80 28.87 -44.44
C GLU A 146 7.78 27.93 -45.16
N ALA A 147 8.41 27.01 -44.42
CA ALA A 147 9.31 26.01 -45.00
C ALA A 147 8.56 25.02 -45.91
N MET A 148 7.35 24.59 -45.53
CA MET A 148 6.53 23.75 -46.41
C MET A 148 6.09 24.51 -47.66
N ARG A 149 5.62 25.75 -47.51
CA ARG A 149 5.15 26.54 -48.66
C ARG A 149 6.27 26.78 -49.68
N LYS A 150 7.48 27.05 -49.22
CA LYS A 150 8.65 27.23 -50.09
C LYS A 150 9.01 25.94 -50.85
N ARG A 151 8.93 24.78 -50.21
CA ARG A 151 9.14 23.48 -50.87
C ARG A 151 8.06 23.19 -51.91
N ASP A 152 6.80 23.55 -51.63
CA ASP A 152 5.71 23.34 -52.57
C ASP A 152 5.81 24.27 -53.78
N GLU A 153 6.24 25.52 -53.59
CA GLU A 153 6.55 26.46 -54.68
C GLU A 153 7.71 25.97 -55.56
N GLU A 154 8.79 25.46 -54.95
CA GLU A 154 9.94 24.87 -55.69
C GLU A 154 9.51 23.63 -56.50
N LYS A 155 8.73 22.71 -55.91
CA LYS A 155 8.21 21.54 -56.63
C LYS A 155 7.26 21.90 -57.77
N ALA A 156 6.42 22.93 -57.59
CA ALA A 156 5.49 23.40 -58.61
C ALA A 156 6.22 24.08 -59.80
N LEU A 157 7.39 24.66 -59.57
CA LEU A 157 8.25 25.21 -60.63
C LEU A 157 8.97 24.09 -61.38
N GLU A 158 9.49 23.07 -60.70
CA GLU A 158 10.13 21.91 -61.33
C GLU A 158 9.16 21.08 -62.19
N THR A 159 7.90 20.95 -61.78
CA THR A 159 6.87 20.24 -62.57
C THR A 159 6.35 21.02 -63.77
N LYS A 160 6.58 22.33 -63.85
CA LYS A 160 6.23 23.15 -65.03
C LYS A 160 7.38 23.29 -66.04
N ALA A 161 8.59 22.87 -65.68
CA ALA A 161 9.78 22.94 -66.52
C ALA A 161 10.09 21.63 -67.28
N ASN A 162 9.27 20.58 -67.07
CA ASN A 162 9.20 19.35 -67.87
C ASN A 162 7.89 19.34 -68.66
#